data_AF-A0A1H1SJN0-F1
#
_entry.id   AF-A0A1H1SJN0-F1
#
_cell.length_a   1.000
_cell.length_b   1.000
_cell.length_c   1.000
_cell.angle_alpha   90.00
_cell.angle_beta   90.00
_cell.angle_gamma   90.00
#
_symmetry.space_group_name_H-M   'P 1'
#
loop_
_entity.id
_entity.type
_entity.pdbx_description
1 polymer ?
#
loop_
_entity_poly.entity_id
_entity_poly.type
_entity_poly.pdbx_seq_one_letter_code
_entity_poly.pdbx_strand_id
1 'polypeptide(L)'
;MRGIFFEESDAHAAAARLRRDGFEAQVRRQPFAGEDDDEDQPWVVVTDAPPVMLELLVEERDGWLEDDAPPPAAPLVLPRAPRRTHRPGAGGDGPGGSSGAGRR
;
A
#
# COMPACT_ATOMS: atom_id res chain seq x y z
N MET A 1 11.25 -13.61 2.82
CA MET A 1 11.29 -12.45 3.75
C MET A 1 12.05 -11.31 3.11
N ARG A 2 11.59 -10.07 3.34
CA ARG A 2 12.16 -8.87 2.71
C ARG A 2 12.39 -7.77 3.74
N GLY A 3 13.55 -7.12 3.69
CA GLY A 3 13.85 -5.90 4.44
C GLY A 3 14.01 -4.75 3.47
N ILE A 4 13.45 -3.59 3.81
CA ILE A 4 13.46 -2.40 2.98
C ILE A 4 14.33 -1.33 3.63
N PHE A 5 15.23 -0.74 2.85
CA PHE A 5 16.24 0.21 3.28
C PHE A 5 16.22 1.43 2.37
N PHE A 6 16.44 2.63 2.93
CA PHE A 6 16.53 3.86 2.15
C PHE A 6 17.90 3.99 1.49
N GLU A 7 18.98 3.71 2.21
CA GLU A 7 20.34 3.82 1.71
C GLU A 7 20.85 2.51 1.10
N GLU A 8 21.55 2.61 -0.03
CA GLU A 8 22.24 1.47 -0.65
C GLU A 8 23.25 0.83 0.31
N SER A 9 24.03 1.67 0.99
CA SER A 9 25.05 1.27 1.97
C SER A 9 24.48 0.38 3.06
N ASP A 10 23.32 0.74 3.59
CA ASP A 10 22.67 0.00 4.67
C ASP A 10 22.13 -1.34 4.17
N ALA A 11 21.54 -1.39 2.97
CA ALA A 11 21.10 -2.64 2.36
C ALA A 11 22.27 -3.61 2.14
N HIS A 12 23.40 -3.14 1.64
CA HIS A 12 24.60 -3.98 1.48
C HIS A 12 25.20 -4.40 2.82
N ALA A 13 25.23 -3.53 3.82
CA ALA A 13 25.71 -3.84 5.15
C ALA A 13 24.87 -4.93 5.83
N ALA A 14 23.54 -4.82 5.75
CA ALA A 14 22.60 -5.82 6.24
C ALA A 14 22.79 -7.16 5.51
N ALA A 15 22.86 -7.15 4.18
CA ALA A 15 23.08 -8.37 3.40
C ALA A 15 24.45 -9.02 3.70
N ALA A 16 25.51 -8.24 3.89
CA ALA A 16 26.82 -8.74 4.28
C ALA A 16 26.80 -9.37 5.69
N ARG A 17 26.06 -8.76 6.62
CA ARG A 17 25.87 -9.32 7.96
C ARG A 17 25.19 -10.68 7.91
N LEU A 18 24.05 -10.77 7.20
CA LEU A 18 23.27 -12.01 7.09
C LEU A 18 24.08 -13.14 6.44
N ARG A 19 24.83 -12.83 5.38
CA ARG A 19 25.71 -13.82 4.74
C ARG A 19 26.83 -14.31 5.66
N ARG A 20 27.42 -13.43 6.46
CA ARG A 20 28.42 -13.81 7.47
C ARG A 20 27.82 -14.74 8.53
N ASP A 21 26.56 -14.52 8.87
CA ASP A 21 25.83 -15.33 9.85
C ASP A 21 25.28 -16.64 9.22
N GLY A 22 25.54 -16.89 7.93
CA GLY A 22 25.28 -18.17 7.24
C GLY A 22 24.01 -18.21 6.39
N PHE A 23 23.34 -17.08 6.20
CA PHE A 23 22.07 -16.99 5.46
C PHE A 23 22.29 -16.55 4.01
N GLU A 24 21.38 -16.93 3.13
CA GLU A 24 21.31 -16.36 1.79
C GLU A 24 20.73 -14.95 1.87
N ALA A 25 21.36 -13.97 1.22
CA ALA A 25 20.83 -12.62 1.11
C ALA A 25 21.12 -12.04 -0.28
N GLN A 26 20.15 -11.33 -0.86
CA GLN A 26 20.25 -10.66 -2.16
C GLN A 26 19.75 -9.23 -2.04
N VAL A 27 20.51 -8.27 -2.58
CA VAL A 27 20.12 -6.86 -2.65
C VAL A 27 19.49 -6.61 -4.01
N ARG A 28 18.35 -5.93 -4.04
CA ARG A 28 17.62 -5.57 -5.27
C ARG A 28 17.12 -4.14 -5.17
N ARG A 29 17.09 -3.43 -6.30
CA ARG A 29 16.36 -2.18 -6.44
C ARG A 29 14.99 -2.49 -7.04
N GLN A 30 13.91 -2.10 -6.36
CA GLN A 30 12.56 -2.36 -6.86
C GLN A 30 11.85 -1.05 -7.19
N PRO A 31 11.46 -0.82 -8.45
CA PRO A 31 10.64 0.33 -8.82
C PRO A 31 9.23 0.17 -8.23
N PHE A 32 8.81 1.11 -7.39
CA PHE A 32 7.43 1.18 -6.94
C PHE A 32 6.57 1.70 -8.11
N ALA A 33 5.65 0.86 -8.59
CA ALA A 33 4.50 1.24 -9.43
C ALA A 33 4.72 2.16 -10.65
N GLY A 34 5.89 2.15 -11.29
CA GLY A 34 6.11 2.84 -12.57
C GLY A 34 6.25 4.36 -12.48
N GLU A 35 6.52 4.91 -11.29
CA GLU A 35 7.01 6.28 -11.17
C GLU A 35 8.53 6.29 -11.39
N ASP A 36 8.94 7.01 -12.45
CA ASP A 36 10.30 7.17 -12.96
C ASP A 36 11.05 8.26 -12.17
N ASP A 37 10.96 8.19 -10.83
CA ASP A 37 11.84 8.95 -9.94
C ASP A 37 12.82 7.95 -9.32
N ASP A 38 13.91 7.74 -10.04
CA ASP A 38 14.98 6.82 -9.69
C ASP A 38 15.70 7.23 -8.40
N GLU A 39 15.61 8.49 -7.96
CA GLU A 39 16.41 8.97 -6.83
C GLU A 39 15.85 8.56 -5.46
N ASP A 40 14.57 8.17 -5.36
CA ASP A 40 13.91 7.78 -4.10
C ASP A 40 13.51 6.29 -4.01
N GLN A 41 13.99 5.44 -4.94
CA GLN A 41 13.60 4.01 -4.93
C GLN A 41 14.30 3.24 -3.81
N PRO A 42 13.54 2.61 -2.89
CA PRO A 42 14.13 1.91 -1.76
C PRO A 42 14.86 0.62 -2.20
N TRP A 43 15.87 0.26 -1.40
CA TRP A 43 16.65 -0.95 -1.56
C TRP A 43 16.04 -2.12 -0.79
N VAL A 44 15.92 -3.27 -1.45
CA VAL A 44 15.29 -4.47 -0.93
C VAL A 44 16.35 -5.53 -0.65
N VAL A 45 16.43 -6.02 0.58
CA VAL A 45 17.18 -7.23 0.93
C VAL A 45 16.22 -8.41 1.03
N VAL A 46 16.40 -9.41 0.16
CA VAL A 46 15.64 -10.67 0.20
C VAL A 46 16.51 -11.75 0.83
N THR A 47 16.00 -12.46 1.83
CA THR A 47 16.77 -13.46 2.58
C THR A 47 15.90 -14.62 3.08
N ASP A 48 16.56 -15.75 3.35
CA ASP A 48 16.03 -16.92 4.06
C ASP A 48 16.26 -16.89 5.58
N ALA A 49 16.87 -15.81 6.09
CA ALA A 49 17.09 -15.64 7.52
C ALA A 49 15.77 -15.57 8.32
N PRO A 50 15.79 -16.00 9.60
CA PRO A 50 14.64 -15.84 10.49
C PRO A 50 14.17 -14.38 10.56
N PRO A 51 12.85 -14.11 10.63
CA PRO A 51 12.30 -12.74 10.65
C PRO A 51 12.95 -11.86 11.71
N VAL A 52 13.14 -12.38 12.92
CA VAL A 52 13.77 -11.66 14.05
C VAL A 52 15.19 -11.17 13.74
N MET A 53 15.95 -11.91 12.93
CA MET A 53 17.32 -11.50 12.57
C MET A 53 17.31 -10.32 11.59
N LEU A 54 16.35 -10.33 10.66
CA LEU A 54 16.17 -9.24 9.70
C LEU A 54 15.53 -8.02 10.35
N GLU A 55 14.58 -8.23 11.27
CA GLU A 55 13.89 -7.19 12.05
C GLU A 55 14.90 -6.30 12.81
N LEU A 56 15.84 -6.90 13.53
CA LEU A 56 16.88 -6.15 14.23
C LEU A 56 17.75 -5.30 13.29
N LEU A 57 18.01 -5.79 12.07
CA LEU A 57 18.82 -5.07 11.08
C LEU A 57 18.06 -3.93 10.42
N VAL A 58 16.75 -4.09 10.18
CA VAL A 58 15.94 -2.98 9.65
C VAL A 58 15.72 -1.91 10.72
N GLU A 59 15.49 -2.29 11.98
CA GLU A 59 15.39 -1.33 13.09
C GLU A 59 16.68 -0.51 13.30
N GLU A 60 17.85 -1.14 13.18
CA GLU A 60 19.15 -0.45 13.30
C GLU A 60 19.38 0.59 12.19
N ARG A 61 18.70 0.45 11.06
CA ARG A 61 18.93 1.21 9.81
C ARG A 61 17.72 2.01 9.37
N ASP A 62 16.80 2.28 10.30
CA ASP A 62 15.57 3.03 10.07
C ASP A 62 14.72 2.47 8.89
N GLY A 63 14.86 1.17 8.60
CA GLY A 63 14.13 0.45 7.57
C GLY A 63 12.85 -0.20 8.10
N TRP A 64 12.19 -0.98 7.24
CA TRP A 64 11.05 -1.78 7.65
C TRP A 64 11.08 -3.19 7.07
N LEU A 65 10.44 -4.11 7.79
CA LEU A 65 10.26 -5.49 7.34
C LEU A 65 9.02 -5.57 6.45
N GLU A 66 9.15 -6.24 5.32
CA GLU A 66 8.03 -6.71 4.51
C GLU A 66 7.97 -8.23 4.59
N ASP A 67 6.80 -8.73 4.99
CA ASP A 67 6.46 -10.13 4.76
C ASP A 67 6.52 -10.43 3.25
N ASP A 68 6.74 -11.68 2.88
CA ASP A 68 6.72 -12.05 1.46
C ASP A 68 5.36 -11.64 0.86
N ALA A 69 5.39 -10.59 0.06
CA ALA A 69 4.19 -10.03 -0.54
C ALA A 69 3.51 -11.14 -1.35
N PRO A 70 2.20 -11.38 -1.15
CA PRO A 70 1.49 -12.37 -1.94
C PRO A 70 1.67 -12.05 -3.42
N PRO A 71 1.71 -13.07 -4.30
CA PRO A 71 1.85 -12.85 -5.73
C PRO A 71 0.78 -11.86 -6.22
N PRO A 72 1.10 -11.01 -7.21
CA PRO A 72 0.20 -9.95 -7.66
C PRO A 72 -1.17 -10.55 -7.99
N ALA A 73 -2.20 -9.97 -7.37
CA ALA A 73 -3.57 -10.43 -7.59
C ALA A 73 -3.92 -10.32 -9.07
N ALA A 74 -4.74 -11.26 -9.57
CA ALA A 74 -5.27 -11.17 -10.92
C ALA A 74 -5.96 -9.80 -11.13
N PRO A 75 -5.85 -9.19 -12.33
CA PRO A 75 -6.46 -7.89 -12.59
C PRO A 75 -7.94 -7.87 -12.22
N LEU A 76 -8.35 -6.86 -11.45
CA LEU A 76 -9.76 -6.67 -11.11
C LEU A 76 -10.57 -6.46 -12.41
N VAL A 77 -11.61 -7.26 -12.61
CA VAL A 77 -12.58 -7.02 -13.68
C VAL A 77 -13.45 -5.84 -13.27
N LEU A 78 -13.05 -4.64 -13.69
CA LEU A 78 -13.82 -3.43 -13.41
C LEU A 78 -15.14 -3.44 -14.20
N PRO A 79 -16.24 -2.94 -13.62
CA PRO A 79 -17.46 -2.74 -14.38
C PRO A 79 -17.18 -1.77 -15.54
N ARG A 80 -17.62 -2.13 -16.75
CA ARG A 80 -17.39 -1.34 -17.97
C ARG A 80 -18.11 0.00 -17.99
N ALA A 81 -18.96 0.28 -16.99
CA ALA A 81 -19.73 1.50 -16.88
C ALA A 81 -19.73 1.99 -15.42
N PRO A 82 -19.73 3.32 -15.20
CA PRO A 82 -19.80 3.91 -13.86
C PRO A 82 -21.14 3.60 -13.18
N ARG A 83 -21.14 3.42 -11.86
CA ARG A 83 -22.36 3.24 -11.06
C ARG A 83 -23.04 4.60 -10.86
N ARG A 84 -24.32 4.72 -11.24
CA ARG A 84 -25.14 5.91 -10.95
C ARG A 84 -25.82 5.75 -9.58
N THR A 85 -25.32 6.44 -8.56
CA THR A 85 -25.87 6.43 -7.20
C THR A 85 -26.84 7.59 -6.93
N HIS A 86 -26.97 8.55 -7.84
CA HIS A 86 -27.88 9.68 -7.68
C HIS A 86 -29.33 9.28 -8.00
N ARG A 87 -30.24 9.39 -7.02
CA ARG A 87 -31.70 9.26 -7.21
C ARG A 87 -32.31 10.67 -7.35
N PRO A 88 -32.72 11.11 -8.56
CA PRO A 88 -33.52 12.31 -8.70
C PRO A 88 -34.97 11.96 -8.35
N GLY A 89 -35.52 12.48 -7.25
CA GLY A 89 -36.94 12.23 -6.95
C GLY A 89 -37.42 12.37 -5.50
N ALA A 90 -36.66 12.97 -4.58
CA ALA A 90 -37.28 13.50 -3.36
C ALA A 90 -37.95 14.85 -3.67
N GLY A 91 -38.97 14.80 -4.54
CA GLY A 91 -39.86 15.93 -4.81
C GLY A 91 -40.76 16.16 -3.61
N GLY A 92 -40.71 17.37 -3.05
CA GLY A 92 -41.52 17.82 -1.93
C GLY A 92 -42.17 19.16 -2.24
N ASP A 93 -42.82 19.31 -3.39
CA ASP A 93 -43.79 20.38 -3.61
C ASP A 93 -45.17 19.83 -3.25
N GLY A 94 -45.55 20.00 -1.99
CA GLY A 94 -46.92 19.76 -1.53
C GLY A 94 -47.77 21.01 -1.70
N PRO A 95 -48.90 20.99 -2.44
CA PRO A 95 -49.92 22.01 -2.31
C PRO A 95 -50.91 21.56 -1.22
N GLY A 96 -50.86 22.16 -0.03
CA GLY A 96 -51.75 21.73 1.04
C GLY A 96 -51.79 22.62 2.26
N GLY A 97 -52.67 23.63 2.23
CA GLY A 97 -53.30 24.16 3.43
C GLY A 97 -53.06 25.64 3.72
N SER A 98 -54.04 26.47 3.38
CA SER A 98 -54.52 27.45 4.36
C SER A 98 -56.03 27.52 4.32
N SER A 99 -56.59 27.67 5.51
CA SER A 99 -57.91 27.28 5.97
C SER A 99 -58.72 28.53 6.36
N GLY A 100 -60.05 28.46 6.21
CA GLY A 100 -61.03 29.31 6.91
C GLY A 100 -61.26 30.69 6.26
N ALA A 101 -62.47 31.24 6.20
CA ALA A 101 -63.66 31.01 7.01
C ALA A 101 -64.93 31.30 6.21
N GLY A 102 -65.98 30.52 6.45
CA GLY A 102 -67.31 30.77 5.96
C GLY A 102 -68.21 31.51 6.97
N ARG A 103 -69.46 31.72 6.50
CA ARG A 103 -70.67 32.16 7.21
C ARG A 103 -70.73 33.70 7.39
N ARG A 104 -71.79 34.43 7.05
CA ARG A 104 -73.22 34.14 6.77
C ARG A 104 -73.75 35.16 5.76
#